data_AF-A0AAD7D9Z4-F1
#
_entry.id   AF-A0AAD7D9Z4-F1
#
_cell.length_a   1.000
_cell.length_b   1.000
_cell.length_c   1.000
_cell.angle_alpha   90.00
_cell.angle_beta   90.00
_cell.angle_gamma   90.00
#
_symmetry.space_group_name_H-M   'P 1'
#
loop_
_entity.id
_entity.type
_entity.pdbx_description
1 polymer ?
#
loop_
_entity_poly.entity_id
_entity_poly.type
_entity_poly.pdbx_seq_one_letter_code
_entity_poly.pdbx_strand_id
1 'polypeptide(L)'
;MSLLDTLPEASVLELASKNEVWDVAGAKVAFGSVFAQQKTVVVFIRHFFCGICQLYVEQLAAVPEAALESAGTKIVIVGCGEWKAIQNYVGQAKRSYITMGSWSNAWQSLKTGPFKDPSLIGKQGNFTQLGGDFVLGPGNQCNFAHRMQHTEDHVEVADLMKTAAVTLP
;
A
#
# COMPACT_ATOMS: atom_id res chain seq x y z
N MET A 1 23.60 -4.90 -4.15
CA MET A 1 22.31 -4.20 -4.29
C MET A 1 21.57 -4.88 -5.41
N SER A 2 20.41 -5.49 -5.12
CA SER A 2 19.65 -6.21 -6.14
C SER A 2 19.04 -5.19 -7.13
N LEU A 3 18.80 -5.58 -8.39
CA LEU A 3 18.12 -4.71 -9.37
C LEU A 3 16.72 -4.25 -8.90
N LEU A 4 16.14 -4.94 -7.93
CA LEU A 4 14.79 -4.73 -7.41
C LEU A 4 14.72 -3.54 -6.46
N ASP A 5 15.83 -3.25 -5.78
CA ASP A 5 15.99 -2.12 -4.87
C ASP A 5 16.57 -0.89 -5.58
N THR A 6 16.76 -1.00 -6.91
CA THR A 6 17.29 0.10 -7.72
C THR A 6 16.19 1.15 -7.91
N LEU A 7 16.52 2.39 -7.59
CA LEU A 7 15.62 3.53 -7.77
C LEU A 7 15.22 3.64 -9.25
N PRO A 8 13.95 3.95 -9.55
CA PRO A 8 13.53 4.20 -10.92
C PRO A 8 14.28 5.41 -11.48
N GLU A 9 14.56 5.39 -12.78
CA GLU A 9 15.03 6.59 -13.47
C GLU A 9 14.00 7.72 -13.36
N ALA A 10 14.47 8.96 -13.34
CA ALA A 10 13.59 10.13 -13.25
C ALA A 10 12.55 10.19 -14.39
N SER A 11 12.93 9.73 -15.59
CA SER A 11 12.05 9.60 -16.75
C SER A 11 10.90 8.62 -16.50
N VAL A 12 11.18 7.48 -15.87
CA VAL A 12 10.18 6.45 -15.53
C VAL A 12 9.22 7.00 -14.48
N LEU A 13 9.73 7.68 -13.46
CA LEU A 13 8.89 8.28 -12.42
C LEU A 13 8.02 9.42 -12.97
N GLU A 14 8.54 10.22 -13.91
CA GLU A 14 7.79 11.25 -14.65
C GLU A 14 6.69 10.69 -15.56
N LEU A 15 6.90 9.51 -16.16
CA LEU A 15 5.85 8.81 -16.88
C LEU A 15 4.82 8.24 -15.91
N ALA A 16 5.26 7.65 -14.80
CA ALA A 16 4.39 7.10 -13.77
C ALA A 16 3.49 8.18 -13.16
N SER A 17 4.04 9.36 -12.85
CA SER A 17 3.33 10.47 -12.20
C SER A 17 2.14 11.01 -13.01
N LYS A 18 2.15 10.81 -14.34
CA LYS A 18 1.08 11.23 -15.26
C LYS A 18 -0.11 10.27 -15.31
N ASN A 19 0.01 9.07 -14.75
CA ASN A 19 -1.10 8.12 -14.75
C ASN A 19 -2.19 8.56 -13.78
N GLU A 20 -3.44 8.20 -14.10
CA GLU A 20 -4.58 8.41 -13.21
C GLU A 20 -4.73 7.22 -12.26
N VAL A 21 -4.95 7.51 -10.98
CA VAL A 21 -5.38 6.55 -9.96
C VAL A 21 -6.72 6.99 -9.39
N TRP A 22 -7.50 6.02 -8.93
CA TRP A 22 -8.80 6.30 -8.31
C TRP A 22 -8.64 6.42 -6.80
N ASP A 23 -9.26 7.44 -6.22
CA ASP A 23 -9.37 7.56 -4.77
C ASP A 23 -10.59 6.78 -4.24
N VAL A 24 -10.77 6.84 -2.92
CA VAL A 24 -11.87 6.15 -2.23
C VAL A 24 -13.26 6.72 -2.56
N ALA A 25 -13.34 7.98 -3.01
CA ALA A 25 -14.59 8.61 -3.44
C ALA A 25 -14.94 8.29 -4.90
N GLY A 26 -14.06 7.58 -5.61
CA GLY A 26 -14.20 7.31 -7.03
C GLY A 26 -13.83 8.51 -7.89
N ALA A 27 -13.05 9.45 -7.37
CA ALA A 27 -12.46 10.51 -8.16
C ALA A 27 -11.12 10.04 -8.75
N LYS A 28 -10.83 10.49 -9.97
CA LYS A 28 -9.54 10.28 -10.62
C LYS A 28 -8.58 11.38 -10.19
N VAL A 29 -7.40 10.98 -9.71
CA VAL A 29 -6.32 11.89 -9.35
C VAL A 29 -5.04 11.47 -10.07
N ALA A 30 -4.18 12.43 -10.41
CA ALA A 30 -2.88 12.12 -10.99
C ALA A 30 -2.00 11.43 -9.93
N PHE A 31 -1.32 10.35 -10.29
CA PHE A 31 -0.46 9.63 -9.35
C PHE A 31 0.61 10.55 -8.74
N GLY A 32 1.17 11.47 -9.53
CA GLY A 32 2.14 12.45 -9.05
C GLY A 32 1.62 13.36 -7.94
N SER A 33 0.31 13.67 -7.91
CA SER A 33 -0.24 14.53 -6.86
C SER A 33 -0.24 13.86 -5.49
N VAL A 34 -0.12 12.52 -5.43
CA VAL A 34 -0.08 11.75 -4.19
C VAL A 34 1.12 12.15 -3.34
N PHE A 35 2.28 12.38 -3.95
CA PHE A 35 3.56 12.63 -3.27
C PHE A 35 4.19 14.00 -3.63
N ALA A 36 3.45 14.87 -4.32
CA ALA A 36 3.97 16.16 -4.79
C ALA A 36 4.43 17.08 -3.64
N GLN A 37 3.66 17.15 -2.54
CA GLN A 37 3.89 18.11 -1.45
C GLN A 37 4.57 17.48 -0.23
N GLN A 38 4.42 16.16 -0.06
CA GLN A 38 4.80 15.46 1.15
C GLN A 38 5.45 14.13 0.79
N LYS A 39 6.50 13.77 1.52
CA LYS A 39 7.10 12.45 1.47
C LYS A 39 6.03 11.40 1.75
N THR A 40 5.93 10.42 0.88
CA THR A 40 4.86 9.44 0.91
C THR A 40 5.45 8.05 0.74
N VAL A 41 5.15 7.18 1.70
CA VAL A 41 5.36 5.74 1.56
C VAL A 41 4.22 5.22 0.70
N VAL A 42 4.52 4.85 -0.54
CA VAL A 42 3.55 4.27 -1.47
C VAL A 42 3.74 2.76 -1.50
N VAL A 43 2.70 2.03 -1.09
CA VAL A 43 2.67 0.57 -1.06
C VAL A 43 1.72 0.08 -2.14
N PHE A 44 2.26 -0.57 -3.16
CA PHE A 44 1.49 -1.28 -4.17
C PHE A 44 1.18 -2.68 -3.66
N ILE A 45 -0.08 -2.98 -3.41
CA ILE A 45 -0.52 -4.35 -3.05
C ILE A 45 -0.78 -5.17 -4.31
N ARG A 46 -0.67 -6.49 -4.20
CA ARG A 46 -0.84 -7.42 -5.33
C ARG A 46 -2.24 -7.37 -5.95
N HIS A 47 -3.26 -7.51 -5.12
CA HIS A 47 -4.68 -7.48 -5.50
C HIS A 47 -5.54 -7.28 -4.24
N PHE A 48 -6.77 -6.80 -4.40
CA PHE A 48 -7.70 -6.70 -3.27
C PHE A 48 -8.12 -8.11 -2.79
N PHE A 49 -8.53 -8.20 -1.53
CA PHE A 49 -8.90 -9.46 -0.85
C PHE A 49 -7.78 -10.51 -0.77
N CYS A 50 -6.52 -10.11 -0.98
CA CYS A 50 -5.36 -10.94 -0.68
C CYS A 50 -5.15 -11.00 0.84
N GLY A 51 -5.22 -12.19 1.44
CA GLY A 51 -5.07 -12.36 2.90
C GLY A 51 -3.71 -11.87 3.43
N ILE A 52 -2.65 -12.10 2.66
CA ILE A 52 -1.29 -11.64 2.98
C ILE A 52 -1.22 -10.10 2.92
N CYS A 53 -1.69 -9.48 1.82
CA CYS A 53 -1.66 -8.03 1.71
C CYS A 53 -2.57 -7.35 2.74
N GLN A 54 -3.67 -7.99 3.16
CA GLN A 54 -4.51 -7.45 4.23
C GLN A 54 -3.76 -7.42 5.57
N LEU A 55 -3.04 -8.48 5.93
CA LEU A 55 -2.19 -8.49 7.13
C LEU A 55 -1.13 -7.39 7.08
N TYR A 56 -0.49 -7.20 5.92
CA TYR A 56 0.50 -6.15 5.74
C TYR A 56 -0.11 -4.74 5.89
N VAL A 57 -1.27 -4.51 5.27
CA VAL A 57 -2.03 -3.25 5.41
C VAL A 57 -2.45 -2.99 6.85
N GLU A 58 -2.84 -4.03 7.60
CA GLU A 58 -3.18 -3.92 9.02
C GLU A 58 -1.95 -3.50 9.87
N GLN A 59 -0.76 -4.01 9.55
CA GLN A 59 0.49 -3.59 10.21
C GLN A 59 0.85 -2.13 9.86
N LEU A 60 0.71 -1.72 8.60
CA LEU A 60 0.91 -0.32 8.19
C LEU A 60 -0.07 0.62 8.90
N ALA A 61 -1.33 0.23 9.05
CA ALA A 61 -2.34 1.00 9.78
C ALA A 61 -2.08 1.09 11.29
N ALA A 62 -1.25 0.20 11.84
CA ALA A 62 -0.83 0.25 13.25
C ALA A 62 0.27 1.28 13.52
N VAL A 63 0.98 1.77 12.48
CA VAL A 63 1.99 2.82 12.60
C VAL A 63 1.38 4.05 13.28
N PRO A 64 2.01 4.61 14.33
CA PRO A 64 1.49 5.79 15.00
C PRO A 64 1.39 7.00 14.06
N GLU A 65 0.21 7.59 13.95
CA GLU A 65 -0.01 8.81 13.16
C GLU A 65 0.90 9.95 13.60
N ALA A 66 1.08 10.15 14.91
CA ALA A 66 2.01 11.14 15.46
C ALA A 66 3.47 10.96 14.98
N ALA A 67 3.91 9.71 14.75
CA ALA A 67 5.25 9.44 14.23
C ALA A 67 5.35 9.81 12.74
N LEU A 68 4.30 9.53 11.96
CA LEU A 68 4.20 9.92 10.56
C LEU A 68 4.16 11.45 10.41
N GLU A 69 3.34 12.13 11.20
CA GLU A 69 3.24 13.59 11.24
C GLU A 69 4.58 14.23 11.61
N SER A 70 5.24 13.74 12.67
CA SER A 70 6.55 14.25 13.11
C SER A 70 7.63 14.10 12.03
N ALA A 71 7.54 13.04 11.22
CA ALA A 71 8.46 12.78 10.12
C ALA A 71 8.09 13.51 8.81
N GLY A 72 6.96 14.22 8.78
CA GLY A 72 6.42 14.84 7.57
C GLY A 72 6.10 13.80 6.49
N THR A 73 5.66 12.60 6.89
CA THR A 73 5.42 11.45 6.03
C THR A 73 3.96 11.04 6.08
N LYS A 74 3.43 10.51 4.99
CA LYS A 74 2.16 9.75 5.00
C LYS A 74 2.32 8.40 4.33
N ILE A 75 1.41 7.48 4.59
CA ILE A 75 1.34 6.16 3.94
C ILE A 75 0.16 6.16 2.97
N VAL A 76 0.36 5.68 1.75
CA VAL A 76 -0.67 5.51 0.73
C VAL A 76 -0.59 4.11 0.18
N ILE A 77 -1.72 3.41 0.16
CA ILE A 77 -1.85 2.06 -0.39
C ILE A 77 -2.50 2.16 -1.76
N VAL A 78 -1.90 1.51 -2.76
CA VAL A 78 -2.39 1.47 -4.14
C VAL A 78 -2.65 0.01 -4.52
N GLY A 79 -3.89 -0.31 -4.87
CA GLY A 79 -4.29 -1.62 -5.36
C GLY A 79 -4.64 -1.60 -6.84
N CYS A 80 -4.60 -2.77 -7.49
CA CYS A 80 -4.91 -2.94 -8.92
C CYS A 80 -6.37 -3.33 -9.21
N GLY A 81 -7.24 -3.39 -8.20
CA GLY A 81 -8.64 -3.78 -8.35
C GLY A 81 -9.60 -2.60 -8.51
N GLU A 82 -10.89 -2.89 -8.54
CA GLU A 82 -11.95 -1.88 -8.63
C GLU A 82 -11.92 -0.93 -7.41
N TRP A 83 -11.97 0.38 -7.65
CA TRP A 83 -11.86 1.41 -6.61
C TRP A 83 -12.92 1.28 -5.50
N LYS A 84 -14.10 0.72 -5.81
CA LYS A 84 -15.16 0.45 -4.83
C LYS A 84 -14.69 -0.47 -3.69
N ALA A 85 -13.72 -1.35 -3.96
CA ALA A 85 -13.15 -2.22 -2.94
C ALA A 85 -12.30 -1.45 -1.91
N ILE A 86 -11.82 -0.24 -2.22
CA ILE A 86 -11.05 0.61 -1.29
C ILE A 86 -11.86 0.92 -0.03
N GLN A 87 -13.18 1.08 -0.16
CA GLN A 87 -14.09 1.33 0.97
C GLN A 87 -14.01 0.23 2.05
N ASN A 88 -13.69 -1.01 1.67
CA ASN A 88 -13.52 -2.10 2.62
C ASN A 88 -12.22 -1.99 3.44
N TYR A 89 -11.29 -1.14 3.03
CA TYR A 89 -10.03 -0.86 3.71
C TYR A 89 -10.06 0.44 4.52
N VAL A 90 -10.99 1.35 4.23
CA VAL A 90 -11.17 2.60 4.96
C VAL A 90 -11.99 2.38 6.23
N GLY A 91 -11.55 2.96 7.35
CA GLY A 91 -12.27 2.88 8.62
C GLY A 91 -12.09 1.57 9.39
N GLN A 92 -11.19 0.67 8.95
CA GLN A 92 -10.73 -0.42 9.80
C GLN A 92 -9.85 0.17 10.91
N ALA A 93 -10.48 0.49 12.04
CA ALA A 93 -9.82 0.99 13.24
C ALA A 93 -8.66 0.07 13.65
N LYS A 94 -7.59 0.66 14.20
CA LYS A 94 -6.45 -0.04 14.83
C LYS A 94 -6.96 -1.26 15.60
N ARG A 95 -6.84 -2.45 15.02
CA ARG A 95 -7.29 -3.66 15.68
C ARG A 95 -6.28 -3.96 16.78
N SER A 96 -6.68 -3.73 18.01
CA SER A 96 -5.92 -4.00 19.23
C SER A 96 -5.74 -5.51 19.51
N TYR A 97 -5.61 -6.34 18.48
CA TYR A 97 -5.56 -7.80 18.57
C TYR A 97 -4.38 -8.34 17.74
N ILE A 98 -3.15 -8.06 18.17
CA ILE A 98 -2.04 -9.01 17.96
C ILE A 98 -2.22 -10.16 18.96
N THR A 99 -3.35 -10.86 18.91
CA THR A 99 -3.53 -12.15 19.58
C THR A 99 -4.63 -12.92 18.84
N MET A 100 -4.24 -13.71 17.85
CA MET A 100 -4.79 -15.06 17.52
C MET A 100 -4.43 -15.42 16.08
N GLY A 101 -3.31 -16.15 15.94
CA GLY A 101 -2.90 -17.02 14.82
C GLY A 101 -3.25 -16.61 13.39
N SER A 102 -2.24 -16.62 12.51
CA SER A 102 -2.30 -16.36 11.05
C SER A 102 -3.42 -17.05 10.25
N TRP A 103 -4.25 -17.90 10.87
CA TRP A 103 -5.42 -18.55 10.28
C TRP A 103 -6.74 -17.76 10.40
N SER A 104 -6.92 -16.89 11.40
CA SER A 104 -8.21 -16.19 11.62
C SER A 104 -8.40 -14.97 10.69
N ASN A 105 -7.34 -14.19 10.48
CA ASN A 105 -7.35 -12.99 9.65
C ASN A 105 -7.36 -13.30 8.14
N ALA A 106 -6.70 -14.38 7.71
CA ALA A 106 -6.79 -14.90 6.34
C ALA A 106 -8.22 -15.35 6.00
N TRP A 107 -8.93 -15.97 6.96
CA TRP A 107 -10.35 -16.30 6.81
C TRP A 107 -11.21 -15.04 6.72
N GLN A 108 -10.86 -13.98 7.44
CA GLN A 108 -11.65 -12.76 7.40
C GLN A 108 -11.55 -12.05 6.05
N SER A 109 -10.40 -12.11 5.37
CA SER A 109 -10.21 -11.63 3.99
C SER A 109 -11.09 -12.42 2.98
N LEU A 110 -11.27 -13.73 3.22
CA LEU A 110 -12.22 -14.57 2.47
C LEU A 110 -13.69 -14.24 2.80
N LYS A 111 -13.99 -13.81 4.04
CA LYS A 111 -15.33 -13.38 4.49
C LYS A 111 -15.69 -11.94 4.09
N THR A 112 -14.73 -11.04 3.95
CA THR A 112 -14.92 -9.69 3.39
C THR A 112 -14.79 -9.67 1.86
N GLY A 113 -14.38 -10.78 1.27
CA GLY A 113 -14.41 -11.03 -0.16
C GLY A 113 -15.83 -11.11 -0.75
N PRO A 114 -16.00 -11.75 -1.92
CA PRO A 114 -17.18 -11.64 -2.79
C PRO A 114 -18.55 -12.03 -2.18
N PHE A 115 -18.57 -12.50 -0.93
CA PHE A 115 -19.77 -12.79 -0.16
C PHE A 115 -20.46 -11.55 0.46
N LYS A 116 -19.75 -10.43 0.67
CA LYS A 116 -20.36 -9.18 1.18
C LYS A 116 -20.82 -8.23 0.07
N ASP A 117 -20.20 -8.30 -1.09
CA ASP A 117 -20.60 -7.53 -2.27
C ASP A 117 -20.38 -8.37 -3.54
N PRO A 118 -21.44 -9.06 -4.03
CA PRO A 118 -21.38 -9.86 -5.26
C PRO A 118 -21.04 -9.05 -6.51
N SER A 119 -21.02 -7.71 -6.45
CA SER A 119 -20.59 -6.89 -7.59
C SER A 119 -19.07 -6.83 -7.76
N LEU A 120 -18.30 -7.33 -6.77
CA LEU A 120 -16.83 -7.34 -6.76
C LEU A 120 -16.21 -8.70 -7.09
N ILE A 121 -17.01 -9.73 -7.39
CA ILE A 121 -16.49 -11.05 -7.81
C ILE A 121 -15.70 -10.88 -9.12
N GLY A 122 -14.45 -11.34 -9.14
CA GLY A 122 -13.60 -11.24 -10.33
C GLY A 122 -12.95 -9.86 -10.53
N LYS A 123 -13.25 -8.87 -9.67
CA LYS A 123 -12.75 -7.48 -9.78
C LYS A 123 -11.62 -7.12 -8.82
N GLN A 124 -11.08 -8.13 -8.15
CA GLN A 124 -9.96 -7.98 -7.22
C GLN A 124 -8.64 -7.52 -7.88
N GLY A 125 -8.53 -7.60 -9.20
CA GLY A 125 -7.31 -7.33 -9.97
C GLY A 125 -6.66 -8.62 -10.47
N ASN A 126 -5.50 -8.49 -11.12
CA ASN A 126 -4.76 -9.64 -11.64
C ASN A 126 -4.00 -10.37 -10.51
N PHE A 127 -4.36 -11.63 -10.24
CA PHE A 127 -3.73 -12.44 -9.20
C PHE A 127 -2.23 -12.69 -9.41
N THR A 128 -1.74 -12.63 -10.66
CA THR A 128 -0.31 -12.80 -10.96
C THR A 128 0.48 -11.52 -10.78
N GLN A 129 -0.19 -10.39 -10.56
CA GLN A 129 0.48 -9.11 -10.31
C GLN A 129 1.20 -9.14 -8.95
N LEU A 130 2.43 -8.63 -8.97
CA LEU A 130 3.24 -8.40 -7.79
C LEU A 130 3.14 -6.93 -7.36
N GLY A 131 3.40 -6.70 -6.08
CA GLY A 131 3.38 -5.38 -5.47
C GLY A 131 4.78 -4.78 -5.32
N GLY A 132 4.90 -3.82 -4.42
CA GLY A 132 6.18 -3.20 -4.09
C GLY A 132 6.01 -1.99 -3.18
N ASP A 133 7.11 -1.58 -2.56
CA ASP A 133 7.17 -0.53 -1.55
C ASP A 133 8.09 0.60 -2.00
N PHE A 134 7.62 1.84 -1.94
CA PHE A 134 8.36 3.00 -2.42
C PHE A 134 8.29 4.13 -1.40
N VAL A 135 9.38 4.90 -1.27
CA VAL A 135 9.36 6.21 -0.59
C VAL A 135 9.51 7.26 -1.67
N LEU A 136 8.45 8.02 -1.92
CA LEU A 136 8.35 9.03 -2.97
C LEU A 136 8.18 10.43 -2.39
N GLY A 137 8.71 11.41 -3.11
CA GLY A 137 8.56 12.82 -2.81
C GLY A 137 9.28 13.31 -1.53
N PRO A 138 9.14 14.60 -1.20
CA PRO A 138 8.34 15.61 -1.91
C PRO A 138 8.82 15.86 -3.35
N GLY A 139 7.90 16.23 -4.23
CA GLY A 139 8.16 16.40 -5.66
C GLY A 139 8.35 15.07 -6.41
N ASN A 140 8.80 15.13 -7.67
CA ASN A 140 8.92 13.95 -8.50
C ASN A 140 10.22 13.17 -8.25
N GLN A 141 10.39 12.67 -7.02
CA GLN A 141 11.60 11.98 -6.56
C GLN A 141 11.27 10.64 -5.91
N CYS A 142 12.22 9.70 -5.96
CA CYS A 142 12.13 8.41 -5.28
C CYS A 142 13.40 8.21 -4.45
N ASN A 143 13.24 7.97 -3.15
CA ASN A 143 14.34 7.80 -2.20
C ASN A 143 14.52 6.34 -1.77
N PHE A 144 13.49 5.51 -1.97
CA PHE A 144 13.52 4.09 -1.73
C PHE A 144 12.58 3.39 -2.73
N ALA A 145 13.00 2.25 -3.22
CA ALA A 145 12.20 1.37 -4.05
C ALA A 145 12.49 -0.07 -3.62
N HIS A 146 11.44 -0.88 -3.54
CA HIS A 146 11.50 -2.32 -3.38
C HIS A 146 10.40 -2.94 -4.22
N ARG A 147 10.74 -3.91 -5.06
CA ARG A 147 9.79 -4.58 -5.95
C ARG A 147 9.68 -6.03 -5.50
N MET A 148 8.47 -6.49 -5.20
CA MET A 148 8.22 -7.86 -4.77
C MET A 148 8.66 -8.84 -5.87
N GLN A 149 9.33 -9.92 -5.49
CA GLN A 149 9.67 -11.06 -6.36
C GLN A 149 8.69 -12.22 -6.22
N HIS A 150 8.08 -12.37 -5.04
CA HIS A 150 7.10 -13.41 -4.74
C HIS A 150 5.93 -12.84 -3.93
N THR A 151 4.97 -13.69 -3.57
CA THR A 151 3.66 -13.29 -3.02
C THR A 151 3.69 -12.66 -1.63
N GLU A 152 4.84 -12.70 -0.95
CA GLU A 152 5.09 -12.33 0.46
C GLU A 152 6.43 -11.57 0.59
N ASP A 153 6.79 -10.77 -0.40
CA ASP A 153 8.09 -10.08 -0.49
C ASP A 153 7.95 -8.56 -0.27
N HIS A 154 7.08 -8.14 0.66
CA HIS A 154 7.03 -6.74 1.07
C HIS A 154 8.14 -6.47 2.08
N VAL A 155 8.63 -5.23 2.13
CA VAL A 155 9.57 -4.80 3.17
C VAL A 155 8.87 -4.82 4.52
N GLU A 156 9.55 -5.34 5.54
CA GLU A 156 9.09 -5.28 6.92
C GLU A 156 8.74 -3.83 7.31
N VAL A 157 7.59 -3.63 7.96
CA VAL A 157 7.06 -2.28 8.24
C VAL A 157 8.07 -1.44 9.02
N ALA A 158 8.79 -2.03 9.98
CA ALA A 158 9.80 -1.32 10.76
C ALA A 158 10.95 -0.78 9.88
N ASP A 159 11.43 -1.60 8.93
CA ASP A 159 12.49 -1.19 8.00
C ASP A 159 11.99 -0.17 6.99
N LEU A 160 10.76 -0.32 6.48
CA LEU A 160 10.15 0.65 5.58
C LEU A 160 9.92 2.02 6.26
N MET A 161 9.50 2.02 7.52
CA MET A 161 9.36 3.26 8.30
C MET A 161 10.73 3.91 8.53
N LYS A 162 11.76 3.11 8.82
CA LYS A 162 13.14 3.60 8.96
C LYS A 162 13.66 4.24 7.67
N THR A 163 13.42 3.65 6.49
CA THR A 163 13.83 4.26 5.21
C THR A 163 13.05 5.55 4.93
N ALA A 164 11.82 5.66 5.42
CA ALA A 164 11.02 6.88 5.38
C ALA A 164 11.40 7.92 6.45
N ALA A 165 12.41 7.66 7.28
CA ALA A 165 12.81 8.45 8.43
C ALA A 165 11.67 8.67 9.46
N VAL A 166 10.82 7.66 9.61
CA VAL A 166 9.76 7.58 10.62
C VAL A 166 10.29 6.79 11.81
N THR A 167 10.38 7.42 12.98
CA THR A 167 10.82 6.77 14.21
C THR A 167 9.65 6.08 14.88
N LEU A 168 9.70 4.74 14.94
CA LEU A 168 8.73 3.95 15.70
C LEU A 168 9.12 3.92 17.18
N PRO A 169 8.15 3.96 18.12
CA PRO A 169 8.40 3.88 19.56
C PRO A 169 8.89 2.51 20.04
#